data_AF-A0A3N5VQR5-F1
#
_entry.id   AF-A0A3N5VQR5-F1
#
_cell.length_a   1.000
_cell.length_b   1.000
_cell.length_c   1.000
_cell.angle_alpha   90.00
_cell.angle_beta   90.00
_cell.angle_gamma   90.00
#
_symmetry.space_group_name_H-M   'P 1'
#
loop_
_entity.id
_entity.type
_entity.pdbx_description
1 polymer ?
#
loop_
_entity_poly.entity_id
_entity_poly.type
_entity_poly.pdbx_seq_one_letter_code
_entity_poly.pdbx_strand_id
1 'polypeptide(L)'
;MKCSYDEMQKIMISAPEKTAKQLEEKLRHKFDVATGLIESPGQCEISAKIRNKWVPICRFLAEEDLKDILTMFEVNLEIKKRYI
;
A
#
# COMPACT_ATOMS: atom_id res chain seq x y z
N MET A 1 9.58 -6.63 -30.41
CA MET A 1 9.63 -5.73 -29.23
C MET A 1 8.61 -6.23 -28.23
N LYS A 2 9.03 -6.92 -27.17
CA LYS A 2 8.14 -7.17 -26.02
C LYS A 2 8.15 -5.88 -25.20
N CYS A 3 7.14 -5.04 -25.39
CA CYS A 3 6.80 -4.08 -24.35
C CYS A 3 6.30 -4.92 -23.18
N SER A 4 7.21 -5.34 -22.30
CA SER A 4 6.83 -5.78 -20.98
C SER A 4 6.17 -4.57 -20.34
N TYR A 5 4.84 -4.56 -20.31
CA TYR A 5 4.13 -3.79 -19.30
C TYR A 5 4.66 -4.38 -18.00
N ASP A 6 5.64 -3.73 -17.39
CA ASP A 6 6.02 -4.00 -16.01
C ASP A 6 4.72 -3.70 -15.26
N GLU A 7 3.92 -4.75 -14.98
CA GLU A 7 2.61 -4.60 -14.36
C GLU A 7 2.84 -3.79 -13.09
N MET A 8 2.37 -2.54 -13.10
CA MET A 8 2.49 -1.65 -11.95
C MET A 8 2.03 -2.43 -10.73
N GLN A 9 2.89 -2.49 -9.71
CA GLN A 9 2.64 -3.32 -8.54
C GLN A 9 1.31 -2.88 -7.90
N LYS A 10 0.37 -3.82 -7.80
CA LYS A 10 -0.96 -3.53 -7.23
C LYS A 10 -0.89 -3.47 -5.72
N ILE A 11 -1.50 -2.44 -5.14
CA ILE A 11 -1.62 -2.27 -3.69
C ILE A 11 -3.06 -1.98 -3.30
N MET A 12 -3.43 -2.35 -2.08
CA MET A 12 -4.73 -2.09 -1.48
C MET A 12 -4.52 -1.37 -0.16
N ILE A 13 -5.14 -0.20 -0.02
CA ILE A 13 -5.07 0.65 1.18
C ILE A 13 -6.40 0.52 1.90
N SER A 14 -6.38 -0.08 3.09
CA SER A 14 -7.53 -0.16 3.98
C SER A 14 -7.39 0.90 5.07
N ALA A 15 -8.08 2.03 4.94
CA ALA A 15 -7.99 3.16 5.87
C ALA A 15 -9.25 4.04 5.82
N PRO A 16 -9.49 4.91 6.82
CA PRO A 16 -10.53 5.92 6.74
C PRO A 16 -10.35 6.82 5.52
N GLU A 17 -11.44 7.36 4.96
CA GLU A 17 -11.44 8.06 3.67
C GLU A 17 -10.35 9.13 3.55
N LYS A 18 -10.17 9.96 4.58
CA LYS A 18 -9.16 11.01 4.59
C LYS A 18 -7.75 10.46 4.42
N THR A 19 -7.39 9.45 5.22
CA THR A 19 -6.07 8.81 5.21
C THR A 19 -5.87 8.01 3.92
N ALA A 20 -6.90 7.30 3.45
CA ALA A 20 -6.87 6.54 2.20
C ALA A 20 -6.59 7.45 1.00
N LYS A 21 -7.29 8.58 0.88
CA LYS A 21 -7.06 9.57 -0.19
C LYS A 21 -5.65 10.13 -0.16
N GLN A 22 -5.15 10.51 1.02
CA GLN A 22 -3.79 11.04 1.16
C GLN A 22 -2.72 10.03 0.73
N LEU A 23 -2.88 8.76 1.12
CA LEU A 23 -1.96 7.70 0.73
C LEU A 23 -2.08 7.37 -0.77
N GLU A 24 -3.29 7.33 -1.30
CA GLU A 24 -3.55 7.12 -2.73
C GLU A 24 -2.85 8.19 -3.58
N GLU A 25 -3.01 9.47 -3.24
CA GLU A 25 -2.37 10.57 -3.97
C GLU A 25 -0.84 10.44 -4.02
N LYS A 26 -0.22 9.94 -2.94
CA LYS A 26 1.23 9.75 -2.86
C LYS A 26 1.70 8.49 -3.60
N LEU A 27 0.90 7.42 -3.60
CA LEU A 27 1.31 6.11 -4.09
C LEU A 27 0.86 5.82 -5.53
N ARG A 28 -0.20 6.45 -6.04
CA ARG A 28 -0.75 6.24 -7.40
C ARG A 28 0.23 6.53 -8.54
N HIS A 29 1.29 7.30 -8.25
CA HIS A 29 2.34 7.59 -9.23
C HIS A 29 3.31 6.42 -9.43
N LYS A 30 3.40 5.50 -8.46
CA LYS A 30 4.33 4.35 -8.47
C LYS A 30 3.60 3.00 -8.50
N PHE A 31 2.37 2.95 -8.03
CA PHE A 31 1.60 1.72 -7.80
C PHE A 31 0.19 1.84 -8.38
N ASP A 32 -0.39 0.69 -8.72
CA ASP A 32 -1.82 0.59 -9.03
C ASP A 32 -2.58 0.47 -7.70
N VAL A 33 -3.19 1.56 -7.27
CA VAL A 33 -3.76 1.69 -5.92
C VAL A 33 -5.25 1.40 -5.94
N ALA A 34 -5.68 0.46 -5.10
CA ALA A 34 -7.06 0.26 -4.72
C ALA A 34 -7.29 0.75 -3.27
N THR A 35 -8.44 1.36 -3.00
CA THR A 35 -8.79 1.83 -1.65
C THR A 35 -9.99 1.04 -1.10
N GLY A 36 -9.84 0.53 0.11
CA GLY A 36 -10.91 -0.08 0.92
C GLY A 36 -11.21 0.83 2.10
N LEU A 37 -12.34 1.54 2.04
CA LEU A 37 -12.69 2.46 3.12
C LEU A 37 -13.16 1.66 4.35
N ILE A 38 -12.57 1.98 5.50
CA ILE A 38 -12.98 1.42 6.81
C ILE A 38 -13.59 2.52 7.67
N GLU A 39 -14.67 2.20 8.38
CA GLU A 39 -15.38 3.16 9.24
C GLU A 39 -14.67 3.37 10.60
N SER A 40 -13.86 2.39 11.03
CA SER A 40 -13.15 2.44 12.31
C SER A 40 -11.67 2.74 12.10
N PRO A 41 -11.10 3.76 12.79
CA PRO A 41 -9.69 4.14 12.67
C PRO A 41 -8.71 3.16 13.35
N GLY A 42 -9.22 2.09 13.96
CA GLY A 42 -8.45 1.26 14.89
C GLY A 42 -7.32 0.43 14.26
N GLN A 43 -7.44 0.04 12.98
CA GLN A 43 -6.39 -0.72 12.28
C GLN A 43 -6.44 -0.44 10.77
N CYS A 44 -5.54 0.42 10.31
CA CYS A 44 -5.30 0.63 8.88
C CYS A 44 -4.25 -0.38 8.38
N GLU A 45 -4.33 -0.72 7.09
CA GLU A 45 -3.40 -1.66 6.46
C GLU A 45 -3.08 -1.25 5.01
N ILE A 46 -1.83 -1.41 4.59
CA ILE A 46 -1.48 -1.44 3.16
C ILE A 46 -1.03 -2.86 2.82
N SER A 47 -1.74 -3.47 1.87
CA SER A 47 -1.45 -4.78 1.30
C SER A 47 -0.93 -4.64 -0.13
N ALA A 48 0.02 -5.48 -0.54
CA ALA A 48 0.50 -5.51 -1.93
C ALA A 48 0.26 -6.88 -2.56
N LYS A 49 -0.02 -6.89 -3.85
CA LYS A 49 -0.19 -8.13 -4.62
C LYS A 49 1.18 -8.68 -5.00
N ILE A 50 1.64 -9.73 -4.34
CA ILE A 50 2.93 -10.40 -4.63
C ILE A 50 2.63 -11.83 -5.05
N ARG A 51 3.11 -12.25 -6.23
CA ARG A 51 2.89 -13.61 -6.78
C ARG A 51 1.40 -14.04 -6.73
N ASN A 52 0.52 -13.13 -7.12
CA ASN A 52 -0.95 -13.28 -7.11
C ASN A 52 -1.60 -13.48 -5.71
N LYS A 53 -0.89 -13.20 -4.62
CA LYS A 53 -1.42 -13.17 -3.26
C LYS A 53 -1.38 -11.76 -2.68
N TRP A 54 -2.42 -11.38 -1.94
CA TRP A 54 -2.39 -10.16 -1.14
C TRP A 54 -1.55 -10.40 0.10
N VAL A 55 -0.49 -9.63 0.23
CA VAL A 55 0.44 -9.71 1.35
C VAL A 55 0.35 -8.40 2.14
N PRO A 56 0.02 -8.44 3.44
CA PRO A 56 0.05 -7.25 4.27
C PRO A 56 1.50 -6.77 4.38
N ILE A 57 1.73 -5.51 4.00
CA ILE A 57 3.05 -4.89 3.98
C ILE A 57 3.26 -4.06 5.24
N CYS A 58 2.29 -3.23 5.61
CA CYS A 58 2.31 -2.48 6.86
C CYS A 58 0.90 -2.35 7.44
N ARG A 59 0.86 -2.25 8.77
CA ARG A 59 -0.32 -1.92 9.56
C ARG A 59 0.01 -0.69 10.38
N PHE A 60 -0.94 0.21 10.51
CA PHE A 60 -0.74 1.50 11.16
C PHE A 60 -2.07 2.01 11.74
N LEU A 61 -1.99 3.00 12.62
CA LEU A 61 -3.14 3.73 13.13
C LEU A 61 -3.44 4.93 12.26
N ALA A 62 -4.71 5.35 12.16
CA ALA A 62 -5.10 6.52 11.37
C ALA A 62 -4.44 7.84 11.83
N GLU A 63 -3.92 7.88 13.07
CA GLU A 63 -3.26 9.03 13.70
C GLU A 63 -1.74 9.06 13.46
N GLU A 64 -1.15 8.00 12.90
CA GLU A 64 0.29 7.98 12.60
C GLU A 64 0.66 8.95 11.48
N ASP A 65 1.90 9.44 11.51
CA ASP A 65 2.41 10.36 10.50
C ASP A 65 2.51 9.68 9.13
N LEU A 66 2.03 10.36 8.09
CA LEU A 66 2.03 9.84 6.72
C LEU A 66 3.43 9.50 6.22
N LYS A 67 4.46 10.27 6.60
CA LYS A 67 5.84 10.04 6.17
C LYS A 67 6.38 8.76 6.79
N ASP A 68 6.11 8.51 8.06
CA ASP A 68 6.49 7.27 8.73
C ASP A 68 5.78 6.07 8.10
N ILE A 69 4.47 6.17 7.85
CA ILE A 69 3.68 5.12 7.18
C ILE A 69 4.26 4.79 5.80
N LEU A 70 4.55 5.81 4.98
CA LEU A 70 5.12 5.65 3.65
C LEU A 70 6.52 5.01 3.71
N THR A 71 7.36 5.46 4.65
CA THR A 71 8.70 4.90 4.84
C THR A 71 8.64 3.43 5.23
N MET A 72 7.78 3.08 6.21
CA MET A 72 7.56 1.70 6.62
C MET A 72 7.04 0.84 5.46
N PHE A 73 6.11 1.37 4.67
CA PHE A 73 5.58 0.67 3.50
C PHE A 73 6.68 0.37 2.46
N GLU A 74 7.48 1.37 2.06
CA GLU A 74 8.53 1.18 1.04
C GLU A 74 9.59 0.18 1.50
N VAL A 75 10.06 0.29 2.75
CA VAL A 75 11.05 -0.63 3.33
C VAL A 75 10.50 -2.06 3.42
N ASN A 76 9.28 -2.22 3.96
CA ASN A 76 8.68 -3.55 4.10
C ASN A 76 8.35 -4.18 2.75
N LEU A 77 7.98 -3.38 1.75
CA LEU A 77 7.72 -3.88 0.41
C LEU A 77 9.01 -4.41 -0.23
N GLU A 78 10.12 -3.68 -0.11
CA GLU A 78 11.42 -4.13 -0.62
C GLU A 78 11.86 -5.44 0.04
N ILE A 79 11.76 -5.52 1.37
CA ILE A 79 12.09 -6.73 2.12
C ILE A 79 11.21 -7.89 1.64
N LYS A 80 9.88 -7.72 1.64
CA LYS A 80 8.96 -8.80 1.27
C LYS A 80 9.12 -9.26 -0.18
N LYS A 81 9.44 -8.36 -1.12
CA LYS A 81 9.75 -8.74 -2.51
C LYS A 81 10.98 -9.64 -2.62
N ARG A 82 11.97 -9.51 -1.72
CA ARG A 82 13.18 -10.34 -1.71
C ARG A 82 12.96 -11.71 -1.07
N TYR A 83 12.06 -11.82 -0.09
CA TYR A 83 11.89 -13.03 0.72
C TYR A 83 10.63 -13.87 0.43
N ILE A 84 9.65 -13.35 -0.33
CA ILE A 84 8.42 -14.07 -0.73
C ILE A 84 8.50 -14.52 -2.18
#